data_AF-A0A956PQU3-F1
#
_entry.id   AF-A0A956PQU3-F1
#
_cell.length_a   1.000
_cell.length_b   1.000
_cell.length_c   1.000
_cell.angle_alpha   90.00
_cell.angle_beta   90.00
_cell.angle_gamma   90.00
#
_symmetry.space_group_name_H-M   'P 1'
#
loop_
_entity.id
_entity.type
_entity.pdbx_description
1 polymer ?
#
loop_
_entity_poly.entity_id
_entity_poly.type
_entity_poly.pdbx_seq_one_letter_code
_entity_poly.pdbx_strand_id
1 'polypeptide(L)'
;MSLCLITGEFCDAPYSRDGLRTLSPRLQTIKGLSYDAEEQRRIAAEMAEKISIQGVQPKFSAVLSPSKGEFVLVERDGRYILKPPHRDFPQVPENEALTMDLARRAGVETPPFGLVRNIDGTYTYFIQRFDRKGRKNKVATEDFAQLTSATRQTKYRSSLEKVAVVIETYCTFPTVEKLKLWRRVLVSYLTGNEDMHLKNYSLITENK
;
A
#
# COMPACT_ATOMS: atom_id res chain seq x y z
N MET A 1 1.46 6.91 -26.79
CA MET A 1 2.18 6.62 -25.53
C MET A 1 1.38 7.17 -24.37
N SER A 2 1.23 6.38 -23.30
CA SER A 2 0.59 6.77 -22.04
C SER A 2 1.50 6.41 -20.86
N LEU A 3 1.27 7.01 -19.70
CA LEU A 3 1.97 6.62 -18.48
C LEU A 3 1.56 5.20 -18.06
N CYS A 4 2.55 4.38 -17.71
CA CYS A 4 2.33 3.08 -17.11
C CYS A 4 1.70 3.25 -15.73
N LEU A 5 0.59 2.55 -15.50
CA LEU A 5 -0.15 2.58 -14.24
C LEU A 5 0.56 1.85 -13.08
N ILE A 6 1.72 1.25 -13.30
CA ILE A 6 2.57 0.61 -12.26
C ILE A 6 3.86 1.41 -12.05
N THR A 7 4.58 1.74 -13.13
CA THR A 7 5.93 2.33 -13.04
C THR A 7 5.95 3.84 -13.18
N GLY A 8 4.86 4.46 -13.65
CA GLY A 8 4.84 5.89 -13.96
C GLY A 8 5.73 6.29 -15.14
N GLU A 9 6.21 5.34 -15.93
CA GLU A 9 7.03 5.59 -17.14
C GLU A 9 6.17 5.51 -18.40
N PHE A 10 6.55 6.22 -19.45
CA PHE A 10 5.83 6.17 -20.72
C PHE A 10 5.97 4.80 -21.39
N CYS A 11 4.84 4.23 -21.83
CA CYS A 11 4.80 3.02 -22.65
C CYS A 11 3.59 3.01 -23.60
N ASP A 12 3.54 2.01 -24.48
CA ASP A 12 2.50 1.90 -25.52
C ASP A 12 1.19 1.28 -25.02
N ALA A 13 1.19 0.73 -23.80
CA ALA A 13 0.03 0.12 -23.17
C ALA A 13 -0.21 0.75 -21.78
N PRO A 14 -1.36 0.50 -21.13
CA PRO A 14 -1.59 0.95 -19.75
C PRO A 14 -0.60 0.36 -18.74
N TYR A 15 -0.02 -0.81 -19.05
CA TYR A 15 0.94 -1.50 -18.20
C TYR A 15 2.19 -1.87 -19.00
N SER A 16 3.36 -1.43 -18.55
CA SER A 16 4.65 -1.82 -19.13
C SER A 16 5.01 -3.26 -18.72
N ARG A 17 5.83 -3.93 -19.54
CA ARG A 17 6.29 -5.30 -19.24
C ARG A 17 7.07 -5.37 -17.93
N ASP A 18 7.87 -4.35 -17.64
CA ASP A 18 8.66 -4.28 -16.41
C ASP A 18 7.77 -4.06 -15.20
N GLY A 19 6.75 -3.19 -15.32
CA GLY A 19 5.72 -3.03 -14.29
C GLY A 19 5.02 -4.34 -13.95
N LEU A 20 4.55 -5.07 -14.96
CA LEU A 20 3.85 -6.34 -14.76
C LEU A 20 4.75 -7.41 -14.11
N ARG A 21 6.05 -7.45 -14.48
CA ARG A 21 7.04 -8.37 -13.89
C ARG A 21 7.27 -8.14 -12.41
N THR A 22 7.11 -6.91 -11.90
CA THR A 22 7.18 -6.63 -10.46
C THR A 22 6.08 -7.36 -9.67
N LEU A 23 4.93 -7.63 -10.30
CA LEU A 23 3.79 -8.30 -9.69
C LEU A 23 3.85 -9.81 -9.88
N SER A 24 4.18 -10.27 -11.09
CA SER A 24 4.43 -11.68 -11.39
C SER A 24 5.15 -11.85 -12.73
N PRO A 25 6.15 -12.75 -12.83
CA PRO A 25 6.83 -13.03 -14.10
C PRO A 25 5.92 -13.55 -15.22
N ARG A 26 4.75 -14.12 -14.88
CA ARG A 26 3.79 -14.70 -15.82
C ARG A 26 2.67 -13.73 -16.23
N LEU A 27 2.60 -12.56 -15.61
CA LEU A 27 1.52 -11.60 -15.85
C LEU A 27 1.77 -10.87 -17.18
N GLN A 28 0.78 -10.91 -18.06
CA GLN A 28 0.85 -10.25 -19.38
C GLN A 28 0.08 -8.94 -19.45
N THR A 29 -0.95 -8.78 -18.62
CA THR A 29 -1.76 -7.56 -18.52
C THR A 29 -2.57 -7.59 -17.22
N ILE A 30 -3.19 -6.48 -16.88
CA ILE A 30 -4.22 -6.38 -15.83
C ILE A 30 -5.52 -5.89 -16.49
N LYS A 31 -6.59 -6.63 -16.30
CA LYS A 31 -7.94 -6.24 -16.70
C LYS A 31 -8.50 -5.24 -15.68
N GLY A 32 -9.34 -4.34 -16.17
CA GLY A 32 -10.08 -3.42 -15.31
C GLY A 32 -11.01 -4.16 -14.34
N LEU A 33 -11.36 -3.50 -13.24
CA LEU A 33 -12.35 -3.98 -12.30
C LEU A 33 -13.75 -3.84 -12.92
N SER A 34 -14.57 -4.87 -12.75
CA SER A 34 -15.98 -4.88 -13.20
C SER A 34 -16.91 -4.04 -12.30
N TYR A 35 -16.35 -3.31 -11.34
CA TYR A 35 -17.06 -2.55 -10.31
C TYR A 35 -16.79 -1.06 -10.50
N ASP A 36 -17.81 -0.23 -10.34
CA ASP A 36 -17.65 1.23 -10.28
C ASP A 36 -17.14 1.67 -8.91
N ALA A 37 -16.82 2.97 -8.77
CA ALA A 37 -16.31 3.51 -7.51
C ALA A 37 -17.30 3.41 -6.35
N GLU A 38 -18.61 3.48 -6.60
CA GLU A 38 -19.64 3.41 -5.56
C GLU A 38 -19.83 1.99 -5.04
N GLU A 39 -19.93 1.03 -5.96
CA GLU A 39 -20.02 -0.39 -5.66
C GLU A 39 -18.80 -0.85 -4.86
N GLN A 40 -17.59 -0.43 -5.26
CA GLN A 40 -16.38 -0.71 -4.50
C GLN A 40 -16.39 -0.15 -3.08
N ARG A 41 -16.95 1.05 -2.87
CA ARG A 41 -17.09 1.63 -1.53
C ARG A 41 -18.10 0.85 -0.67
N ARG A 42 -19.21 0.38 -1.26
CA ARG A 42 -20.18 -0.49 -0.56
C ARG A 42 -19.54 -1.81 -0.15
N ILE A 43 -18.87 -2.49 -1.09
CA ILE A 43 -18.13 -3.72 -0.82
C ILE A 43 -17.07 -3.51 0.26
N ALA A 44 -16.31 -2.42 0.19
CA ALA A 44 -15.32 -2.07 1.19
C ALA A 44 -15.92 -1.92 2.59
N ALA A 45 -17.10 -1.27 2.71
CA ALA A 45 -17.79 -1.09 3.97
C ALA A 45 -18.29 -2.43 4.54
N GLU A 46 -18.89 -3.29 3.70
CA GLU A 46 -19.34 -4.62 4.10
C GLU A 46 -18.19 -5.55 4.52
N MET A 47 -17.04 -5.42 3.86
CA MET A 47 -15.85 -6.22 4.15
C MET A 47 -15.07 -5.70 5.36
N ALA A 48 -15.24 -4.44 5.77
CA ALA A 48 -14.45 -3.81 6.83
C ALA A 48 -14.52 -4.57 8.16
N GLU A 49 -15.65 -5.22 8.46
CA GLU A 49 -15.81 -6.05 9.67
C GLU A 49 -15.13 -7.41 9.56
N LYS A 50 -14.90 -7.90 8.34
CA LYS A 50 -14.37 -9.25 8.07
C LYS A 50 -12.87 -9.27 7.79
N ILE A 51 -12.30 -8.14 7.36
CA ILE A 51 -10.89 -8.01 7.00
C ILE A 51 -10.07 -7.42 8.16
N SER A 52 -8.95 -8.05 8.50
CA SER A 52 -7.99 -7.50 9.48
C SER A 52 -7.05 -6.50 8.78
N ILE A 53 -7.60 -5.38 8.29
CA ILE A 53 -6.82 -4.29 7.68
C ILE A 53 -7.25 -2.98 8.31
N GLN A 54 -6.30 -2.24 8.87
CA GLN A 54 -6.56 -1.01 9.62
C GLN A 54 -6.55 0.23 8.70
N GLY A 55 -7.19 1.31 9.14
CA GLY A 55 -7.24 2.62 8.47
C GLY A 55 -8.66 3.16 8.37
N VAL A 56 -8.81 4.45 8.07
CA VAL A 56 -10.13 5.12 7.98
C VAL A 56 -10.72 5.02 6.58
N GLN A 57 -9.88 4.99 5.55
CA GLN A 57 -10.32 4.90 4.17
C GLN A 57 -10.91 3.51 3.84
N PRO A 58 -11.99 3.46 3.02
CA PRO A 58 -12.51 2.21 2.48
C PRO A 58 -11.40 1.41 1.80
N LYS A 59 -11.32 0.11 2.09
CA LYS A 59 -10.34 -0.79 1.48
C LYS A 59 -10.85 -2.21 1.50
N PHE A 60 -10.39 -3.01 0.55
CA PHE A 60 -10.69 -4.44 0.50
C PHE A 60 -9.46 -5.24 0.06
N SER A 61 -9.51 -6.53 0.34
CA SER A 61 -8.40 -7.46 0.13
C SER A 61 -8.61 -8.23 -1.17
N ALA A 62 -7.55 -8.44 -1.96
CA ALA A 62 -7.64 -9.14 -3.23
C ALA A 62 -6.44 -10.04 -3.50
N VAL A 63 -6.59 -10.95 -4.46
CA VAL A 63 -5.51 -11.76 -5.05
C VAL A 63 -5.44 -11.44 -6.54
N LEU A 64 -4.25 -11.21 -7.07
CA LEU A 64 -4.05 -11.07 -8.51
C LEU A 64 -3.87 -12.45 -9.14
N SER A 65 -4.72 -12.82 -10.10
CA SER A 65 -4.60 -14.04 -10.88
C SER A 65 -3.72 -13.79 -12.12
N PRO A 66 -2.47 -14.29 -12.18
CA PRO A 66 -1.57 -13.96 -13.29
C PRO A 66 -2.02 -14.51 -14.64
N SER A 67 -2.72 -15.65 -14.65
CA SER A 67 -3.24 -16.27 -15.87
C SER A 67 -4.43 -15.52 -16.45
N LYS A 68 -5.24 -14.88 -15.59
CA LYS A 68 -6.41 -14.10 -16.03
C LYS A 68 -6.12 -12.60 -16.15
N GLY A 69 -5.08 -12.12 -15.48
CA GLY A 69 -4.80 -10.69 -15.34
C GLY A 69 -5.84 -9.97 -14.48
N GLU A 70 -6.49 -10.65 -13.54
CA GLU A 70 -7.64 -10.11 -12.80
C GLU A 70 -7.39 -10.06 -11.31
N PHE A 71 -7.81 -8.97 -10.66
CA PHE A 71 -7.93 -8.92 -9.21
C PHE A 71 -9.23 -9.62 -8.78
N VAL A 72 -9.09 -10.61 -7.90
CA VAL A 72 -10.21 -11.34 -7.30
C VAL A 72 -10.33 -10.93 -5.84
N LEU A 73 -11.50 -10.41 -5.47
CA LEU A 73 -11.79 -9.99 -4.10
C LEU A 73 -11.86 -11.21 -3.18
N VAL A 74 -11.25 -11.10 -2.00
CA VAL A 74 -11.24 -12.18 -1.01
C VAL A 74 -11.39 -11.64 0.40
N GLU A 75 -12.16 -12.33 1.22
CA GLU A 75 -12.30 -11.98 2.65
C GLU A 75 -11.05 -12.39 3.46
N ARG A 76 -10.33 -13.43 3.01
CA ARG A 76 -9.17 -14.00 3.71
C ARG A 76 -7.98 -14.20 2.78
N ASP A 77 -6.78 -14.16 3.36
CA ASP A 77 -5.51 -14.45 2.69
C ASP A 77 -5.20 -13.62 1.42
N GLY A 78 -5.87 -12.48 1.25
CA GLY A 78 -5.54 -11.55 0.17
C GLY A 78 -4.12 -11.01 0.28
N ARG A 79 -3.60 -10.66 -0.88
CA ARG A 79 -2.19 -10.35 -1.17
C ARG A 79 -1.99 -8.93 -1.65
N TYR A 80 -3.09 -8.28 -2.01
CA TYR A 80 -3.16 -6.90 -2.38
C TYR A 80 -4.23 -6.23 -1.53
N ILE A 81 -3.98 -4.97 -1.20
CA ILE A 81 -4.97 -4.07 -0.64
C ILE A 81 -5.39 -3.15 -1.77
N LEU A 82 -6.68 -3.07 -2.03
CA LEU A 82 -7.27 -2.16 -3.00
C LEU A 82 -7.95 -1.02 -2.25
N LYS A 83 -7.71 0.21 -2.72
CA LYS A 83 -8.24 1.45 -2.17
C LYS A 83 -9.00 2.20 -3.26
N PRO A 84 -10.34 2.15 -3.25
CA PRO A 84 -11.17 2.79 -4.26
C PRO A 84 -11.17 4.33 -4.09
N PRO A 85 -11.68 5.06 -5.10
CA PRO A 85 -11.91 6.50 -5.02
C PRO A 85 -12.71 6.91 -3.78
N HIS A 86 -12.24 7.93 -3.07
CA HIS A 86 -13.00 8.54 -1.98
C HIS A 86 -14.15 9.37 -2.54
N ARG A 87 -15.26 9.51 -1.79
CA ARG A 87 -16.42 10.30 -2.23
C ARG A 87 -16.06 11.78 -2.40
N ASP A 88 -15.42 12.36 -1.39
CA ASP A 88 -15.10 13.79 -1.36
C ASP A 88 -13.78 14.11 -2.09
N PHE A 89 -12.94 13.09 -2.32
CA PHE A 89 -11.64 13.24 -2.97
C PHE A 89 -11.43 12.10 -3.99
N PRO A 90 -12.07 12.19 -5.17
CA PRO A 90 -12.08 11.09 -6.15
C PRO A 90 -10.69 10.68 -6.64
N GLN A 91 -9.75 11.62 -6.71
CA GLN A 91 -8.38 11.40 -7.23
C GLN A 91 -7.37 10.93 -6.15
N VAL A 92 -7.83 10.52 -4.97
CA VAL A 92 -6.95 9.95 -3.93
C VAL A 92 -6.13 8.74 -4.42
N PRO A 93 -6.69 7.79 -5.20
CA PRO A 93 -5.91 6.69 -5.77
C PRO A 93 -4.70 7.15 -6.58
N GLU A 94 -4.88 8.12 -7.46
CA GLU A 94 -3.84 8.68 -8.32
C GLU A 94 -2.81 9.46 -7.50
N ASN A 95 -3.25 10.22 -6.49
CA ASN A 95 -2.37 10.91 -5.56
C ASN A 95 -1.49 9.90 -4.79
N GLU A 96 -2.07 8.81 -4.28
CA GLU A 96 -1.30 7.75 -3.62
C GLU A 96 -0.28 7.12 -4.57
N ALA A 97 -0.68 6.80 -5.81
CA ALA A 97 0.23 6.22 -6.80
C ALA A 97 1.40 7.17 -7.14
N LEU A 98 1.12 8.46 -7.34
CA LEU A 98 2.14 9.47 -7.62
C LEU A 98 3.11 9.62 -6.44
N THR A 99 2.58 9.76 -5.23
CA THR A 99 3.39 9.93 -4.01
C THR A 99 4.27 8.71 -3.75
N MET A 100 3.74 7.51 -3.97
CA MET A 100 4.51 6.26 -3.86
C MET A 100 5.58 6.14 -4.95
N ASP A 101 5.31 6.61 -6.17
CA ASP A 101 6.32 6.64 -7.25
C ASP A 101 7.45 7.61 -6.95
N LEU A 102 7.12 8.81 -6.44
CA LEU A 102 8.10 9.77 -5.95
C LEU A 102 8.95 9.18 -4.82
N ALA A 103 8.33 8.50 -3.86
CA ALA A 103 9.05 7.83 -2.77
C ALA A 103 10.01 6.75 -3.29
N ARG A 104 9.53 5.90 -4.21
CA ARG A 104 10.34 4.85 -4.85
C ARG A 104 11.55 5.43 -5.59
N ARG A 105 11.35 6.51 -6.37
CA ARG A 105 12.42 7.21 -7.08
C ARG A 105 13.41 7.90 -6.14
N ALA A 106 12.97 8.34 -4.96
CA ALA A 106 13.82 8.87 -3.90
C ALA A 106 14.56 7.78 -3.10
N GLY A 107 14.44 6.50 -3.47
CA GLY A 107 15.11 5.38 -2.82
C GLY A 107 14.44 4.90 -1.54
N VAL A 108 13.16 5.24 -1.32
CA VAL A 108 12.36 4.60 -0.27
C VAL A 108 11.98 3.20 -0.74
N GLU A 109 12.17 2.21 0.15
CA GLU A 109 11.70 0.85 -0.08
C GLU A 109 10.17 0.83 -0.10
N THR A 110 9.60 0.49 -1.26
CA THR A 110 8.15 0.39 -1.48
C THR A 110 7.79 -1.01 -1.96
N PRO A 111 6.68 -1.62 -1.49
CA PRO A 111 6.13 -2.81 -2.13
C PRO A 111 5.65 -2.47 -3.55
N PRO A 112 5.44 -3.46 -4.44
CA PRO A 112 4.77 -3.20 -5.71
C PRO A 112 3.38 -2.56 -5.53
N PHE A 113 3.10 -1.51 -6.30
CA PHE A 113 1.84 -0.78 -6.27
C PHE A 113 1.44 -0.33 -7.68
N GLY A 114 0.25 0.23 -7.82
CA GLY A 114 -0.19 0.84 -9.07
C GLY A 114 -1.67 1.18 -9.07
N LEU A 115 -2.19 1.44 -10.26
CA LEU A 115 -3.59 1.74 -10.53
C LEU A 115 -4.23 0.64 -11.38
N VAL A 116 -5.47 0.31 -11.07
CA VAL A 116 -6.35 -0.49 -11.92
C VAL A 116 -7.56 0.34 -12.31
N ARG A 117 -7.96 0.26 -13.59
CA ARG A 117 -9.09 1.01 -14.11
C ARG A 117 -10.41 0.34 -13.71
N ASN A 118 -11.41 1.13 -13.38
CA ASN A 118 -12.76 0.69 -13.04
C ASN A 118 -13.67 0.74 -14.28
N ILE A 119 -14.86 0.12 -14.19
CA ILE A 119 -15.82 0.09 -15.32
C ILE A 119 -16.34 1.50 -15.67
N ASP A 120 -16.42 2.38 -14.69
CA ASP A 120 -16.79 3.80 -14.83
C ASP A 120 -15.63 4.69 -15.33
N GLY A 121 -14.46 4.10 -15.59
CA GLY A 121 -13.27 4.79 -16.06
C GLY A 121 -12.41 5.43 -14.97
N THR A 122 -12.86 5.44 -13.71
CA THR A 122 -12.04 5.89 -12.55
C THR A 122 -10.92 4.89 -12.24
N TYR A 123 -10.03 5.23 -11.32
CA TYR A 123 -8.93 4.35 -10.90
C TYR A 123 -9.09 3.89 -9.46
N THR A 124 -8.70 2.65 -9.21
CA THR A 124 -8.51 2.09 -7.87
C THR A 124 -7.03 1.84 -7.64
N TYR A 125 -6.50 2.32 -6.51
CA TYR A 125 -5.12 2.10 -6.14
C TYR A 125 -4.97 0.69 -5.56
N PHE A 126 -3.92 -0.01 -5.96
CA PHE A 126 -3.55 -1.29 -5.36
C PHE A 126 -2.13 -1.24 -4.83
N ILE A 127 -1.90 -1.98 -3.75
CA ILE A 127 -0.57 -2.18 -3.16
C ILE A 127 -0.42 -3.62 -2.71
N GLN A 128 0.73 -4.22 -3.00
CA GLN A 128 1.06 -5.55 -2.54
C GLN A 128 1.34 -5.53 -1.03
N ARG A 129 0.80 -6.52 -0.33
CA ARG A 129 1.01 -6.70 1.10
C ARG A 129 2.43 -7.21 1.38
N PHE A 130 3.20 -6.44 2.13
CA PHE A 130 4.54 -6.84 2.59
C PHE A 130 4.50 -7.86 3.74
N ASP A 131 3.39 -7.97 4.47
CA ASP A 131 3.18 -8.94 5.55
C ASP A 131 2.75 -10.34 5.05
N ARG A 132 2.94 -10.63 3.77
CA ARG A 132 2.57 -11.89 3.10
C ARG A 132 3.68 -12.41 2.18
N LYS A 133 4.49 -13.36 2.65
CA LYS A 133 5.53 -14.05 1.86
C LYS A 133 5.06 -15.42 1.36
N GLY A 134 5.45 -15.83 0.15
CA GLY A 134 5.09 -17.15 -0.42
C GLY A 134 3.57 -17.39 -0.51
N ARG A 135 3.04 -18.60 -0.72
CA ARG A 135 1.56 -18.80 -0.83
C ARG A 135 0.80 -18.78 0.50
N LYS A 136 1.47 -19.11 1.63
CA LYS A 136 0.81 -19.27 2.94
C LYS A 136 1.52 -18.59 4.12
N ASN A 137 2.61 -17.86 3.90
CA ASN A 137 3.40 -17.37 5.03
C ASN A 137 2.98 -15.94 5.37
N LYS A 138 2.29 -15.81 6.51
CA LYS A 138 2.09 -14.51 7.17
C LYS A 138 3.40 -14.14 7.86
N VAL A 139 3.84 -12.91 7.68
CA VAL A 139 5.00 -12.36 8.40
C VAL A 139 4.46 -11.55 9.57
N ALA A 140 4.97 -11.81 10.77
CA ALA A 140 4.60 -11.04 11.95
C ALA A 140 4.93 -9.57 11.68
N THR A 141 3.93 -8.71 11.83
CA THR A 141 4.01 -7.28 11.52
C THR A 141 3.25 -6.52 12.59
N GLU A 142 3.92 -5.55 13.20
CA GLU A 142 3.36 -4.73 14.27
C GLU A 142 3.54 -3.25 13.93
N ASP A 143 2.47 -2.46 14.08
CA ASP A 143 2.55 -1.02 13.92
C ASP A 143 3.17 -0.34 15.17
N PHE A 144 3.69 0.87 15.02
CA PHE A 144 4.37 1.54 16.13
C PHE A 144 3.40 1.95 17.24
N ALA A 145 2.08 2.03 16.97
CA ALA A 145 1.11 2.27 18.04
C ALA A 145 1.00 1.03 18.94
N GLN A 146 1.04 -0.18 18.39
CA GLN A 146 1.11 -1.42 19.17
C GLN A 146 2.38 -1.49 20.02
N LEU A 147 3.54 -1.22 19.41
CA LEU A 147 4.84 -1.28 20.09
C LEU A 147 5.01 -0.24 21.21
N THR A 148 4.28 0.88 21.12
CA THR A 148 4.34 1.96 22.13
C THR A 148 3.13 1.95 23.08
N SER A 149 2.27 0.93 22.99
CA SER A 149 1.00 0.86 23.73
C SER A 149 0.11 2.11 23.52
N ALA A 150 0.23 2.77 22.38
CA ALA A 150 -0.60 3.90 22.00
C ALA A 150 -1.97 3.42 21.50
N THR A 151 -3.03 4.16 21.84
CA THR A 151 -4.41 3.86 21.43
C THR A 151 -4.76 4.58 20.13
N ARG A 152 -5.94 4.31 19.56
CA ARG A 152 -6.46 5.03 18.39
C ARG A 152 -6.52 6.55 18.62
N GLN A 153 -6.77 6.98 19.86
CA GLN A 153 -6.87 8.38 20.28
C GLN A 153 -5.49 9.02 20.47
N THR A 154 -4.46 8.25 20.83
CA THR A 154 -3.12 8.76 21.08
C THR A 154 -2.14 8.52 19.93
N LYS A 155 -2.58 7.95 18.80
CA LYS A 155 -1.74 7.69 17.61
C LYS A 155 -1.02 8.94 17.07
N TYR A 156 -1.59 10.14 17.29
CA TYR A 156 -1.02 11.43 16.92
C TYR A 156 -0.17 12.07 18.04
N ARG A 157 -0.22 11.57 19.27
CA ARG A 157 0.55 12.10 20.42
C ARG A 157 1.97 11.53 20.46
N SER A 158 2.63 11.58 19.31
CA SER A 158 4.00 11.08 19.15
C SER A 158 4.88 12.13 18.47
N SER A 159 6.16 11.85 18.40
CA SER A 159 7.15 12.66 17.71
C SER A 159 8.09 11.75 16.94
N LEU A 160 8.84 12.30 15.98
CA LEU A 160 9.80 11.51 15.20
C LEU A 160 10.92 10.96 16.09
N GLU A 161 11.27 11.65 17.18
CA GLU A 161 12.20 11.16 18.19
C GLU A 161 11.68 9.89 18.86
N LYS A 162 10.39 9.84 19.21
CA LYS A 162 9.77 8.62 19.75
C LYS A 162 9.74 7.48 18.73
N VAL A 163 9.47 7.79 17.45
CA VAL A 163 9.56 6.80 16.36
C VAL A 163 10.99 6.26 16.25
N ALA A 164 12.01 7.12 16.34
CA ALA A 164 13.40 6.69 16.32
C ALA A 164 13.77 5.80 17.53
N VAL A 165 13.21 6.07 18.72
CA VAL A 165 13.38 5.21 19.90
C VAL A 165 12.79 3.82 19.68
N VAL A 166 11.62 3.70 19.04
CA VAL A 166 11.06 2.38 18.69
C VAL A 166 12.01 1.60 17.76
N ILE A 167 12.60 2.28 16.77
CA ILE A 167 13.60 1.65 15.90
C ILE A 167 14.83 1.20 16.70
N GLU A 168 15.34 2.03 17.61
CA GLU A 168 16.48 1.70 18.47
C GLU A 168 16.23 0.46 19.32
N THR A 169 15.02 0.35 19.88
CA THR A 169 14.66 -0.73 20.80
C THR A 169 14.43 -2.07 20.12
N TYR A 170 13.77 -2.07 18.94
CA TYR A 170 13.22 -3.30 18.36
C TYR A 170 13.91 -3.78 17.07
N CYS A 171 14.67 -2.93 16.38
CA CYS A 171 15.30 -3.34 15.13
C CYS A 171 16.65 -4.03 15.37
N THR A 172 16.94 -5.09 14.61
CA THR A 172 18.24 -5.78 14.63
C THR A 172 19.40 -4.86 14.22
N PHE A 173 19.15 -3.91 13.31
CA PHE A 173 20.16 -2.96 12.81
C PHE A 173 19.63 -1.51 12.82
N PRO A 174 19.50 -0.88 14.01
CA PRO A 174 18.83 0.42 14.14
C PRO A 174 19.42 1.55 13.31
N THR A 175 20.75 1.58 13.15
CA THR A 175 21.43 2.63 12.37
C THR A 175 20.98 2.64 10.91
N VAL A 176 20.84 1.46 10.30
CA VAL A 176 20.37 1.32 8.91
C VAL A 176 18.89 1.73 8.81
N GLU A 177 18.07 1.28 9.76
CA GLU A 177 16.63 1.58 9.76
C GLU A 177 16.32 3.06 10.03
N LYS A 178 17.11 3.75 10.87
CA LYS A 178 17.03 5.21 11.08
C LYS A 178 17.32 5.99 9.80
N LEU A 179 18.28 5.55 8.98
CA LEU A 179 18.54 6.18 7.68
C LEU A 179 17.34 6.01 6.73
N LYS A 180 16.68 4.85 6.75
CA LYS A 180 15.45 4.64 5.96
C LYS A 180 14.29 5.49 6.49
N LEU A 181 14.13 5.62 7.81
CA LEU A 181 13.16 6.53 8.42
C LEU A 181 13.42 7.97 7.96
N TRP A 182 14.66 8.43 7.99
CA TRP A 182 15.02 9.79 7.56
C TRP A 182 14.61 10.06 6.11
N ARG A 183 14.88 9.12 5.19
CA ARG A 183 14.41 9.25 3.79
C ARG A 183 12.89 9.36 3.70
N ARG A 184 12.14 8.55 4.46
CA ARG A 184 10.67 8.61 4.50
C ARG A 184 10.18 9.96 5.01
N VAL A 185 10.79 10.50 6.07
CA VAL A 185 10.46 11.82 6.63
C VAL A 185 10.68 12.92 5.59
N LEU A 186 11.82 12.91 4.89
CA LEU A 186 12.11 13.89 3.85
C LEU A 186 11.11 13.83 2.70
N VAL A 187 10.78 12.64 2.20
CA VAL A 187 9.76 12.48 1.15
C VAL A 187 8.41 12.99 1.64
N SER A 188 7.98 12.59 2.85
CA SER A 188 6.72 13.06 3.42
C SER A 188 6.65 14.58 3.57
N TYR A 189 7.76 15.22 3.95
CA TYR A 189 7.86 16.68 4.01
C TYR A 189 7.70 17.31 2.62
N LEU A 190 8.44 16.81 1.62
CA LEU A 190 8.42 17.34 0.25
C LEU A 190 7.07 17.16 -0.44
N THR A 191 6.33 16.10 -0.11
CA THR A 191 5.01 15.82 -0.68
C THR A 191 3.86 16.39 0.15
N GLY A 192 4.14 17.07 1.26
CA GLY A 192 3.11 17.62 2.16
C GLY A 192 2.26 16.55 2.85
N ASN A 193 2.82 15.37 3.12
CA ASN A 193 2.11 14.30 3.83
C ASN A 193 2.05 14.59 5.34
N GLU A 194 0.93 15.14 5.77
CA GLU A 194 0.67 15.53 7.16
C GLU A 194 0.12 14.39 8.06
N ASP A 195 -0.18 13.20 7.51
CA ASP A 195 -0.80 12.10 8.27
C ASP A 195 0.21 11.02 8.69
N MET A 196 1.49 11.35 8.88
CA MET A 196 2.55 10.40 9.30
C MET A 196 2.48 10.01 10.79
N HIS A 197 1.35 9.45 11.23
CA HIS A 197 1.13 8.99 12.60
C HIS A 197 1.68 7.59 12.88
N LEU A 198 1.68 7.15 14.16
CA LEU A 198 2.29 5.87 14.58
C LEU A 198 1.80 4.62 13.81
N LYS A 199 0.55 4.59 13.34
CA LYS A 199 0.03 3.44 12.57
C LYS A 199 0.52 3.37 11.12
N ASN A 200 1.23 4.39 10.64
CA ASN A 200 1.85 4.43 9.31
C ASN A 200 3.31 3.95 9.34
N TYR A 201 3.80 3.54 10.51
CA TYR A 201 5.07 2.86 10.70
C TYR A 201 4.83 1.46 11.24
N SER A 202 5.52 0.47 10.68
CA SER A 202 5.45 -0.91 11.14
C SER A 202 6.83 -1.56 11.08
N LEU A 203 7.06 -2.52 11.97
CA LEU A 203 8.19 -3.44 11.90
C LEU A 203 7.70 -4.81 11.44
N ILE A 204 8.55 -5.51 10.70
CA ILE A 204 8.37 -6.92 10.37
C ILE A 204 9.32 -7.75 11.22
N THR A 205 8.83 -8.85 11.76
CA THR A 205 9.65 -9.81 12.50
C THR A 205 9.86 -11.04 11.63
N GLU A 206 11.12 -11.28 11.27
CA GLU A 206 11.54 -12.47 10.56
C GLU A 206 12.23 -13.40 11.55
N ASN A 207 11.59 -14.54 11.85
CA ASN A 207 12.23 -15.60 12.64
C ASN A 207 13.43 -16.12 11.84
N LYS A 208 14.63 -15.99 12.40
CA LYS A 208 15.82 -16.67 11.90
C LYS A 208 15.75 -18.16 12.22
#